data_AF-A0A3M6FNG0-F1
#
_entry.id   AF-A0A3M6FNG0-F1
#
_cell.length_a   1.000
_cell.length_b   1.000
_cell.length_c   1.000
_cell.angle_alpha   90.00
_cell.angle_beta   90.00
_cell.angle_gamma   90.00
#
_symmetry.space_group_name_H-M   'P 1'
#
loop_
_entity.id
_entity.type
_entity.pdbx_description
1 polymer ?
#
loop_
_entity_poly.entity_id
_entity_poly.type
_entity_poly.pdbx_seq_one_letter_code
_entity_poly.pdbx_strand_id
1 'polypeptide(L)'
;GVTPVVFDKNPEIGGLLTFGIPEFKLEKSVLSHRREVFTGMGIEFRLNTEVGKDVTIDQLLEEYDAVFMGMGTYTYMKGGFPGEDLPGVHDALDFLIANVNRNLGFEKASEDFVDMKGKRVVVLGGGDTAMDCNRTSIRQGAKSVTCAYRRDEENMPGSRKEVKNAKEEGVKFLYNRQPIAIVGDGKVEGVKVVETRLGEPDARGRRSPEPIPGSEEIIPAEAVVIAFGFRPSPAPWFEQFTISTDSQGRVVAPEQAQYKHQTSNPKIFA
;
A
#
# COMPACT_ATOMS: atom_id res chain seq x y z
N GLY A 1 -17.48 -29.98 9.29
CA GLY A 1 -16.80 -28.67 9.25
C GLY A 1 -17.63 -27.71 8.43
N VAL A 2 -17.22 -26.45 8.34
CA VAL A 2 -17.72 -25.51 7.31
C VAL A 2 -17.01 -25.83 5.99
N THR A 3 -17.66 -25.61 4.85
CA THR A 3 -17.05 -25.72 3.51
C THR A 3 -16.70 -24.32 3.00
N PRO A 4 -15.45 -23.85 3.15
CA PRO A 4 -15.07 -22.50 2.74
C PRO A 4 -14.69 -22.43 1.27
N VAL A 5 -15.17 -21.39 0.59
CA VAL A 5 -14.72 -20.97 -0.74
C VAL A 5 -14.18 -19.56 -0.63
N VAL A 6 -12.94 -19.35 -1.08
CA VAL A 6 -12.24 -18.06 -1.03
C VAL A 6 -12.17 -17.48 -2.43
N PHE A 7 -12.71 -16.28 -2.60
CA PHE A 7 -12.63 -15.51 -3.84
C PHE A 7 -11.51 -14.47 -3.69
N ASP A 8 -10.60 -14.42 -4.66
CA ASP A 8 -9.53 -13.42 -4.69
C ASP A 8 -9.36 -12.91 -6.13
N LYS A 9 -9.24 -11.59 -6.29
CA LYS A 9 -9.05 -10.95 -7.59
C LYS A 9 -7.68 -11.24 -8.20
N ASN A 10 -6.72 -11.70 -7.40
CA ASN A 10 -5.34 -11.92 -7.82
C ASN A 10 -5.13 -13.37 -8.29
N PRO A 11 -4.06 -13.65 -9.07
CA PRO A 11 -3.76 -14.99 -9.57
C PRO A 11 -3.15 -15.94 -8.52
N GLU A 12 -2.84 -15.45 -7.32
CA GLU A 12 -2.30 -16.23 -6.19
C GLU A 12 -2.86 -15.68 -4.88
N ILE A 13 -2.93 -16.51 -3.83
CA ILE A 13 -3.44 -16.10 -2.51
C ILE A 13 -2.46 -15.19 -1.78
N GLY A 14 -2.90 -14.60 -0.67
CA GLY A 14 -2.02 -13.97 0.33
C GLY A 14 -2.01 -12.44 0.28
N GLY A 15 -2.73 -11.83 -0.67
CA GLY A 15 -2.86 -10.37 -0.77
C GLY A 15 -1.50 -9.68 -0.76
N LEU A 16 -1.30 -8.72 0.16
CA LEU A 16 -0.05 -7.98 0.25
C LEU A 16 1.16 -8.83 0.67
N LEU A 17 0.98 -10.00 1.29
CA LEU A 17 2.09 -10.92 1.56
C LEU A 17 2.70 -11.43 0.25
N THR A 18 1.87 -11.65 -0.77
CA THR A 18 2.31 -12.07 -2.10
C THR A 18 2.68 -10.87 -2.94
N PHE A 19 1.78 -9.91 -3.13
CA PHE A 19 1.95 -8.86 -4.14
C PHE A 19 2.52 -7.54 -3.62
N GLY A 20 2.49 -7.28 -2.32
CA GLY A 20 2.94 -6.01 -1.74
C GLY A 20 4.35 -6.05 -1.17
N ILE A 21 4.62 -7.00 -0.27
CA ILE A 21 5.93 -7.16 0.38
C ILE A 21 6.92 -7.70 -0.65
N PRO A 22 8.12 -7.16 -0.83
CA PRO A 22 9.09 -7.70 -1.79
C PRO A 22 9.68 -9.07 -1.41
N GLU A 23 10.20 -9.79 -2.40
CA GLU A 23 10.80 -11.14 -2.25
C GLU A 23 12.03 -11.16 -1.33
N PHE A 24 12.79 -10.06 -1.29
CA PHE A 24 13.94 -9.94 -0.40
C PHE A 24 13.57 -9.87 1.09
N LYS A 25 12.28 -9.73 1.42
CA LYS A 25 11.75 -9.80 2.81
C LYS A 25 10.97 -11.08 3.06
N LEU A 26 10.23 -11.56 2.07
CA LEU A 26 9.35 -12.72 2.20
C LEU A 26 9.40 -13.57 0.94
N GLU A 27 9.87 -14.81 1.09
CA GLU A 27 9.90 -15.78 0.01
C GLU A 27 8.48 -16.16 -0.42
N LYS A 28 8.20 -16.08 -1.72
CA LYS A 28 6.84 -16.22 -2.28
C LYS A 28 6.35 -17.67 -2.31
N SER A 29 7.28 -18.63 -2.39
CA SER A 29 7.00 -20.05 -2.31
C SER A 29 6.20 -20.44 -1.06
N VAL A 30 6.38 -19.71 0.05
CA VAL A 30 5.65 -19.92 1.31
C VAL A 30 4.15 -19.75 1.12
N LEU A 31 3.71 -18.81 0.28
CA LEU A 31 2.29 -18.55 0.04
C LEU A 31 1.69 -19.60 -0.89
N SER A 32 2.40 -20.00 -1.94
CA SER A 32 1.97 -21.11 -2.80
C SER A 32 1.88 -22.42 -2.02
N HIS A 33 2.86 -22.72 -1.15
CA HIS A 33 2.80 -23.89 -0.28
C HIS A 33 1.63 -23.80 0.73
N ARG A 34 1.37 -22.62 1.28
CA ARG A 34 0.21 -22.41 2.16
C ARG A 34 -1.11 -22.69 1.43
N ARG A 35 -1.23 -22.29 0.17
CA ARG A 35 -2.39 -22.60 -0.68
C ARG A 35 -2.57 -24.10 -0.85
N GLU A 36 -1.50 -24.83 -1.16
CA GLU A 36 -1.53 -26.29 -1.31
C GLU A 36 -2.04 -26.98 -0.04
N VAL A 37 -1.49 -26.60 1.13
CA VAL A 37 -1.91 -27.14 2.43
C VAL A 37 -3.40 -26.87 2.68
N PHE A 38 -3.84 -25.62 2.47
CA PHE A 38 -5.24 -25.24 2.67
C PHE A 38 -6.20 -25.91 1.68
N THR A 39 -5.77 -26.09 0.43
CA THR A 39 -6.52 -26.85 -0.57
C THR A 39 -6.66 -28.31 -0.13
N GLY A 40 -5.58 -28.93 0.37
CA GLY A 40 -5.60 -30.28 0.94
C GLY A 40 -6.49 -30.43 2.18
N MET A 41 -6.76 -29.33 2.90
CA MET A 41 -7.71 -29.27 4.01
C MET A 41 -9.17 -29.06 3.57
N GLY A 42 -9.42 -28.93 2.26
CA GLY A 42 -10.77 -28.77 1.69
C GLY A 42 -11.20 -27.33 1.45
N ILE A 43 -10.28 -26.36 1.50
CA ILE A 43 -10.58 -24.97 1.10
C ILE A 43 -10.51 -24.84 -0.41
N GLU A 44 -11.56 -24.32 -1.02
CA GLU A 44 -11.58 -24.01 -2.44
C GLU A 44 -11.14 -22.57 -2.69
N PHE A 45 -10.23 -22.35 -3.64
CA PHE A 45 -9.76 -21.01 -4.03
C PHE A 45 -10.23 -20.67 -5.45
N ARG A 46 -11.07 -19.64 -5.56
CA ARG A 46 -11.54 -19.01 -6.81
C ARG A 46 -10.70 -17.76 -7.08
N LEU A 47 -9.51 -17.98 -7.64
CA LEU A 47 -8.55 -16.90 -7.97
C LEU A 47 -8.95 -16.18 -9.26
N ASN A 48 -8.34 -15.01 -9.51
CA ASN A 48 -8.70 -14.12 -10.63
C ASN A 48 -10.20 -13.78 -10.69
N THR A 49 -10.85 -13.69 -9.52
CA THR A 49 -12.30 -13.43 -9.40
C THR A 49 -12.54 -12.23 -8.50
N GLU A 50 -13.00 -11.13 -9.07
CA GLU A 50 -13.29 -9.89 -8.36
C GLU A 50 -14.77 -9.80 -7.93
N VAL A 51 -15.01 -9.80 -6.62
CA VAL A 51 -16.35 -9.64 -6.04
C VAL A 51 -16.87 -8.22 -6.29
N GLY A 52 -18.08 -8.12 -6.85
CA GLY A 52 -18.70 -6.89 -7.34
C GLY A 52 -18.54 -6.66 -8.84
N LYS A 53 -17.74 -7.49 -9.53
CA LYS A 53 -17.53 -7.42 -10.98
C LYS A 53 -17.76 -8.75 -11.67
N ASP A 54 -16.99 -9.78 -11.29
CA ASP A 54 -17.07 -11.12 -11.89
C ASP A 54 -18.14 -11.96 -11.19
N VAL A 55 -18.30 -11.78 -9.87
CA VAL A 55 -19.36 -12.37 -9.05
C VAL A 55 -19.98 -11.28 -8.19
N THR A 56 -21.31 -11.21 -8.14
CA THR A 56 -22.02 -10.22 -7.32
C THR A 56 -22.15 -10.70 -5.87
N ILE A 57 -22.23 -9.76 -4.93
CA ILE A 57 -22.46 -10.11 -3.53
C ILE A 57 -23.86 -10.72 -3.32
N ASP A 58 -24.87 -10.37 -4.12
CA ASP A 58 -26.19 -11.03 -4.13
C ASP A 58 -26.05 -12.55 -4.35
N GLN A 59 -25.34 -12.94 -5.42
CA GLN A 59 -25.07 -14.35 -5.73
C GLN A 59 -24.38 -15.05 -4.55
N LEU A 60 -23.38 -14.41 -3.94
CA LEU A 60 -22.70 -14.99 -2.79
C LEU A 60 -23.63 -15.17 -1.58
N LEU A 61 -24.54 -14.23 -1.33
CA LEU A 61 -25.49 -14.31 -0.21
C LEU A 61 -26.61 -15.33 -0.45
N GLU A 62 -26.94 -15.64 -1.70
CA GLU A 62 -27.87 -16.70 -2.10
C GLU A 62 -27.22 -18.09 -1.99
N GLU A 63 -25.98 -18.22 -2.48
CA GLU A 63 -25.27 -19.51 -2.56
C GLU A 63 -24.65 -19.95 -1.22
N TYR A 64 -24.28 -19.01 -0.34
CA TYR A 64 -23.57 -19.30 0.90
C TYR A 64 -24.38 -18.92 2.16
N ASP A 65 -24.15 -19.67 3.23
CA ASP A 65 -24.76 -19.43 4.55
C ASP A 65 -24.26 -18.12 5.19
N ALA A 66 -22.98 -17.79 4.99
CA ALA A 66 -22.32 -16.60 5.51
C ALA A 66 -21.14 -16.17 4.63
N VAL A 67 -20.77 -14.89 4.70
CA VAL A 67 -19.66 -14.28 3.96
C VAL A 67 -18.73 -13.55 4.93
N PHE A 68 -17.41 -13.72 4.77
CA PHE A 68 -16.39 -12.95 5.48
C PHE A 68 -15.62 -12.04 4.51
N MET A 69 -15.52 -10.75 4.82
CA MET A 69 -14.90 -9.73 3.98
C MET A 69 -13.45 -9.46 4.38
N GLY A 70 -12.51 -10.24 3.84
CA GLY A 70 -11.06 -10.05 4.02
C GLY A 70 -10.41 -9.11 2.99
N MET A 71 -11.06 -8.02 2.59
CA MET A 71 -10.69 -7.25 1.38
C MET A 71 -9.57 -6.21 1.56
N GLY A 72 -9.10 -5.97 2.79
CA GLY A 72 -8.01 -5.03 3.06
C GLY A 72 -8.32 -3.55 2.72
N THR A 73 -7.27 -2.76 2.52
CA THR A 73 -7.35 -1.32 2.24
C THR A 73 -6.49 -0.98 1.03
N TYR A 74 -7.09 -0.44 -0.03
CA TYR A 74 -6.44 -0.19 -1.32
C TYR A 74 -6.50 1.27 -1.78
N THR A 75 -7.14 2.16 -1.03
CA THR A 75 -7.29 3.58 -1.41
C THR A 75 -6.04 4.34 -1.00
N TYR A 76 -5.31 4.87 -1.98
CA TYR A 76 -4.09 5.64 -1.75
C TYR A 76 -4.31 6.91 -0.94
N MET A 77 -3.40 7.21 -0.02
CA MET A 77 -3.26 8.55 0.52
C MET A 77 -2.43 9.42 -0.42
N LYS A 78 -3.07 10.44 -0.99
CA LYS A 78 -2.45 11.49 -1.79
C LYS A 78 -1.99 12.66 -0.90
N GLY A 79 -1.01 13.42 -1.36
CA GLY A 79 -0.50 14.60 -0.66
C GLY A 79 -1.37 15.85 -0.86
N GLY A 80 -2.13 15.88 -1.96
CA GLY A 80 -2.96 17.01 -2.36
C GLY A 80 -2.15 18.20 -2.87
N PHE A 81 -0.92 17.99 -3.32
CA PHE A 81 -0.06 19.06 -3.86
C PHE A 81 0.06 19.00 -5.38
N PRO A 82 0.41 20.12 -6.04
CA PRO A 82 0.56 20.16 -7.50
C PRO A 82 1.61 19.18 -8.03
N GLY A 83 1.33 18.57 -9.18
CA GLY A 83 2.26 17.69 -9.90
C GLY A 83 2.21 16.21 -9.51
N GLU A 84 1.29 15.79 -8.63
CA GLU A 84 1.10 14.37 -8.26
C GLU A 84 0.70 13.47 -9.43
N ASP A 85 0.14 14.03 -10.50
CA ASP A 85 -0.29 13.30 -11.68
C ASP A 85 0.71 13.39 -12.85
N LEU A 86 1.91 13.95 -12.63
CA LEU A 86 2.92 14.06 -13.67
C LEU A 86 3.45 12.68 -14.09
N PRO A 87 3.75 12.46 -15.39
CA PRO A 87 4.45 11.27 -15.84
C PRO A 87 5.77 11.07 -15.09
N GLY A 88 5.95 9.88 -14.49
CA GLY A 88 7.08 9.56 -13.61
C GLY A 88 6.74 9.61 -12.12
N VAL A 89 5.52 9.99 -11.75
CA VAL A 89 4.98 9.79 -10.40
C VAL A 89 4.25 8.45 -10.34
N HIS A 90 4.52 7.67 -9.29
CA HIS A 90 3.99 6.34 -9.10
C HIS A 90 3.40 6.18 -7.70
N ASP A 91 2.27 5.52 -7.59
CA ASP A 91 1.75 5.05 -6.31
C ASP A 91 2.56 3.85 -5.83
N ALA A 92 2.88 3.81 -4.53
CA ALA A 92 3.78 2.81 -3.97
C ALA A 92 3.29 1.37 -4.17
N LEU A 93 1.99 1.11 -4.02
CA LEU A 93 1.48 -0.26 -4.17
C LEU A 93 1.53 -0.71 -5.62
N ASP A 94 1.15 0.13 -6.58
CA ASP A 94 1.25 -0.20 -8.01
C ASP A 94 2.70 -0.51 -8.39
N PHE A 95 3.66 0.29 -7.91
CA PHE A 95 5.09 0.04 -8.11
C PHE A 95 5.53 -1.34 -7.56
N LEU A 96 5.18 -1.65 -6.31
CA LEU A 96 5.57 -2.89 -5.66
C LEU A 96 4.90 -4.11 -6.30
N ILE A 97 3.60 -4.03 -6.60
CA ILE A 97 2.84 -5.07 -7.30
C ILE A 97 3.43 -5.32 -8.69
N ALA A 98 3.73 -4.27 -9.45
CA ALA A 98 4.33 -4.41 -10.77
C ALA A 98 5.69 -5.13 -10.72
N ASN A 99 6.52 -4.81 -9.72
CA ASN A 99 7.79 -5.48 -9.50
C ASN A 99 7.60 -6.98 -9.18
N VAL A 100 6.71 -7.31 -8.25
CA VAL A 100 6.41 -8.71 -7.89
C VAL A 100 5.83 -9.47 -9.08
N ASN A 101 4.90 -8.86 -9.82
CA ASN A 101 4.28 -9.49 -10.98
C ASN A 101 5.33 -9.84 -12.04
N ARG A 102 6.30 -8.97 -12.29
CA ARG A 102 7.41 -9.29 -13.20
C ARG A 102 8.27 -10.45 -12.67
N ASN A 103 8.62 -10.43 -11.39
CA ASN A 103 9.45 -11.48 -10.78
C ASN A 103 8.76 -12.85 -10.76
N LEU A 104 7.44 -12.88 -10.60
CA LEU A 104 6.64 -14.11 -10.54
C LEU A 104 6.03 -14.52 -11.90
N GLY A 105 6.21 -13.71 -12.95
CA GLY A 105 5.64 -13.99 -14.27
C GLY A 105 4.12 -13.75 -14.37
N PHE A 106 3.56 -12.93 -13.49
CA PHE A 106 2.16 -12.46 -13.54
C PHE A 106 1.99 -11.12 -14.28
N GLU A 107 3.06 -10.56 -14.81
CA GLU A 107 3.02 -9.35 -15.63
C GLU A 107 2.17 -9.57 -16.89
N LYS A 108 1.25 -8.64 -17.15
CA LYS A 108 0.33 -8.72 -18.31
C LYS A 108 0.91 -8.04 -19.54
N ALA A 109 1.51 -6.88 -19.36
CA ALA A 109 2.18 -6.13 -20.41
C ALA A 109 3.51 -5.55 -19.90
N SER A 110 4.51 -5.43 -20.78
CA SER A 110 5.83 -4.89 -20.40
C SER A 110 5.78 -3.45 -19.89
N GLU A 111 4.76 -2.70 -20.31
CA GLU A 111 4.53 -1.31 -19.92
C GLU A 111 4.01 -1.17 -18.49
N ASP A 112 3.46 -2.25 -17.90
CA ASP A 112 2.96 -2.24 -16.52
C ASP A 112 4.11 -2.10 -15.52
N PHE A 113 5.31 -2.53 -15.88
CA PHE A 113 6.47 -2.41 -15.01
C PHE A 113 7.03 -1.00 -14.96
N VAL A 114 7.18 -0.53 -13.74
CA VAL A 114 7.84 0.73 -13.45
C VAL A 114 9.35 0.51 -13.35
N ASP A 115 10.07 0.83 -14.41
CA ASP A 115 11.53 0.71 -14.44
C ASP A 115 12.23 1.89 -13.74
N MET A 116 12.99 1.60 -12.69
CA MET A 116 13.80 2.58 -11.96
C MET A 116 15.26 2.67 -12.44
N LYS A 117 15.70 1.80 -13.35
CA LYS A 117 17.10 1.67 -13.76
C LYS A 117 17.67 3.00 -14.26
N GLY A 118 18.80 3.40 -13.70
CA GLY A 118 19.52 4.62 -14.08
C GLY A 118 18.84 5.94 -13.67
N LYS A 119 17.65 5.91 -13.04
CA LYS A 119 16.90 7.10 -12.63
C LYS A 119 17.30 7.58 -11.24
N ARG A 120 17.17 8.88 -11.00
CA ARG A 120 17.15 9.47 -9.64
C ARG A 120 15.74 9.31 -9.07
N VAL A 121 15.59 8.47 -8.06
CA VAL A 121 14.29 8.15 -7.45
C VAL A 121 14.12 8.90 -6.14
N VAL A 122 12.96 9.50 -5.93
CA VAL A 122 12.54 10.05 -4.64
C VAL A 122 11.32 9.30 -4.12
N VAL A 123 11.42 8.67 -2.95
CA VAL A 123 10.30 8.03 -2.27
C VAL A 123 9.80 8.95 -1.16
N LEU A 124 8.51 9.27 -1.19
CA LEU A 124 7.85 10.17 -0.25
C LEU A 124 7.12 9.34 0.82
N GLY A 125 7.64 9.33 2.05
CA GLY A 125 7.08 8.54 3.15
C GLY A 125 8.15 7.95 4.05
N GLY A 126 7.73 7.38 5.19
CA GLY A 126 8.64 6.79 6.18
C GLY A 126 8.18 5.47 6.79
N GLY A 127 7.09 4.87 6.27
CA GLY A 127 6.58 3.58 6.73
C GLY A 127 7.28 2.38 6.08
N ASP A 128 6.86 1.16 6.44
CA ASP A 128 7.40 -0.06 5.84
C ASP A 128 7.22 -0.10 4.31
N THR A 129 6.09 0.39 3.80
CA THR A 129 5.87 0.53 2.35
C THR A 129 6.92 1.44 1.69
N ALA A 130 7.31 2.53 2.35
CA ALA A 130 8.37 3.40 1.82
C ALA A 130 9.73 2.69 1.82
N MET A 131 10.03 1.90 2.86
CA MET A 131 11.27 1.11 2.92
C MET A 131 11.31 0.05 1.81
N ASP A 132 10.18 -0.60 1.55
CA ASP A 132 10.05 -1.59 0.49
C ASP A 132 10.22 -0.94 -0.89
N CYS A 133 9.66 0.25 -1.10
CA CYS A 133 9.87 1.02 -2.33
C CYS A 133 11.35 1.40 -2.51
N ASN A 134 11.97 1.98 -1.47
CA ASN A 134 13.37 2.41 -1.51
C ASN A 134 14.31 1.26 -1.92
N ARG A 135 14.17 0.13 -1.23
CA ARG A 135 15.01 -1.06 -1.40
C ARG A 135 14.75 -1.77 -2.73
N THR A 136 13.51 -1.74 -3.22
CA THR A 136 13.17 -2.22 -4.57
C THR A 136 13.80 -1.33 -5.65
N SER A 137 13.71 0.00 -5.52
CA SER A 137 14.33 0.94 -6.47
C SER A 137 15.85 0.77 -6.57
N ILE A 138 16.55 0.56 -5.43
CA ILE A 138 17.99 0.25 -5.43
C ILE A 138 18.27 -1.03 -6.22
N ARG A 139 17.51 -2.11 -5.96
CA ARG A 139 17.71 -3.41 -6.62
C ARG A 139 17.40 -3.40 -8.11
N GLN A 140 16.47 -2.55 -8.55
CA GLN A 140 16.22 -2.32 -9.98
C GLN A 140 17.34 -1.51 -10.66
N GLY A 141 18.35 -1.05 -9.93
CA GLY A 141 19.49 -0.34 -10.47
C GLY A 141 19.27 1.16 -10.64
N ALA A 142 18.44 1.78 -9.77
CA ALA A 142 18.34 3.22 -9.70
C ALA A 142 19.71 3.88 -9.51
N LYS A 143 19.92 5.03 -10.16
CA LYS A 143 21.17 5.79 -10.05
C LYS A 143 21.37 6.35 -8.64
N SER A 144 20.28 6.73 -7.99
CA SER A 144 20.26 7.15 -6.58
C SER A 144 18.84 7.06 -6.05
N VAL A 145 18.67 6.72 -4.77
CA VAL A 145 17.37 6.69 -4.10
C VAL A 145 17.40 7.61 -2.89
N THR A 146 16.45 8.54 -2.84
CA THR A 146 16.27 9.46 -1.72
C THR A 146 14.92 9.21 -1.05
N CYS A 147 14.92 9.00 0.26
CA CYS A 147 13.70 8.90 1.06
C CYS A 147 13.45 10.23 1.74
N ALA A 148 12.39 10.94 1.35
CA ALA A 148 11.97 12.19 1.98
C ALA A 148 10.85 11.92 2.99
N TYR A 149 11.09 12.30 4.26
CA TYR A 149 10.17 12.09 5.36
C TYR A 149 9.96 13.37 6.15
N ARG A 150 8.69 13.71 6.41
CA ARG A 150 8.26 14.97 7.05
C ARG A 150 8.50 15.05 8.57
N ARG A 151 9.13 14.06 9.19
CA ARG A 151 9.51 14.10 10.62
C ARG A 151 10.96 13.65 10.77
N ASP A 152 11.46 13.71 11.99
CA ASP A 152 12.77 13.18 12.35
C ASP A 152 12.84 11.65 12.27
N GLU A 153 14.06 11.11 12.42
CA GLU A 153 14.33 9.67 12.39
C GLU A 153 13.64 8.90 13.52
N GLU A 154 13.60 9.47 14.72
CA GLU A 154 13.03 8.80 15.91
C GLU A 154 11.53 8.53 15.75
N ASN A 155 10.83 9.43 15.05
CA ASN A 155 9.40 9.34 14.78
C ASN A 155 9.09 8.64 13.45
N MET A 156 10.06 7.99 12.81
CA MET A 156 9.83 7.22 11.58
C MET A 156 9.00 5.96 11.88
N PRO A 157 7.86 5.73 11.20
CA PRO A 157 6.96 4.63 11.54
C PRO A 157 7.41 3.27 11.00
N GLY A 158 8.31 3.23 10.01
CA GLY A 158 8.86 1.98 9.48
C GLY A 158 9.66 1.22 10.52
N SER A 159 9.72 -0.10 10.36
CA SER A 159 10.52 -0.97 11.22
C SER A 159 11.97 -0.51 11.25
N ARG A 160 12.55 -0.36 12.45
CA ARG A 160 13.96 0.03 12.65
C ARG A 160 14.93 -0.86 11.87
N LYS A 161 14.61 -2.15 11.74
CA LYS A 161 15.39 -3.11 10.96
C LYS A 161 15.36 -2.75 9.46
N GLU A 162 14.19 -2.42 8.93
CA GLU A 162 14.02 -2.09 7.51
C GLU A 162 14.65 -0.74 7.16
N VAL A 163 14.52 0.25 8.04
CA VAL A 163 15.22 1.55 7.90
C VAL A 163 16.74 1.34 7.88
N LYS A 164 17.28 0.52 8.78
CA LYS A 164 18.71 0.18 8.82
C LYS A 164 19.15 -0.49 7.52
N ASN A 165 18.43 -1.53 7.06
CA ASN A 165 18.75 -2.23 5.81
C ASN A 165 18.73 -1.28 4.61
N ALA A 166 17.73 -0.39 4.53
CA ALA A 166 17.64 0.62 3.47
C ALA A 166 18.85 1.58 3.48
N LYS A 167 19.28 2.04 4.67
CA LYS A 167 20.50 2.86 4.81
C LYS A 167 21.75 2.13 4.34
N GLU A 168 21.91 0.87 4.76
CA GLU A 168 23.07 0.03 4.38
C GLU A 168 23.13 -0.26 2.88
N GLU A 169 21.97 -0.31 2.21
CA GLU A 169 21.85 -0.45 0.75
C GLU A 169 22.09 0.86 -0.02
N GLY A 170 22.31 1.98 0.67
CA GLY A 170 22.68 3.26 0.06
C GLY A 170 21.53 4.25 -0.14
N VAL A 171 20.37 4.05 0.50
CA VAL A 171 19.27 5.01 0.48
C VAL A 171 19.67 6.28 1.24
N LYS A 172 19.53 7.44 0.59
CA LYS A 172 19.75 8.74 1.23
C LYS A 172 18.49 9.19 1.95
N PHE A 173 18.54 9.28 3.27
CA PHE A 173 17.41 9.77 4.07
C PHE A 173 17.47 11.29 4.21
N LEU A 174 16.35 11.94 3.89
CA LEU A 174 16.09 13.34 4.15
C LEU A 174 14.93 13.46 5.13
N TYR A 175 15.27 13.57 6.41
CA TYR A 175 14.31 13.81 7.47
C TYR A 175 13.87 15.26 7.48
N ASN A 176 12.75 15.52 8.16
CA ASN A 176 12.19 16.85 8.25
C ASN A 176 12.01 17.52 6.88
N ARG A 177 11.62 16.74 5.87
CA ARG A 177 11.32 17.21 4.52
C ARG A 177 9.90 16.85 4.15
N GLN A 178 9.06 17.86 3.98
CA GLN A 178 7.69 17.70 3.54
C GLN A 178 7.57 18.11 2.06
N PRO A 179 7.07 17.24 1.17
CA PRO A 179 6.79 17.63 -0.20
C PRO A 179 5.64 18.63 -0.27
N ILE A 180 5.80 19.65 -1.11
CA ILE A 180 4.81 20.70 -1.35
C ILE A 180 4.46 20.88 -2.83
N ALA A 181 5.25 20.30 -3.75
CA ALA A 181 4.92 20.14 -5.16
C ALA A 181 5.87 19.12 -5.81
N ILE A 182 5.45 18.49 -6.89
CA ILE A 182 6.34 17.81 -7.85
C ILE A 182 6.45 18.73 -9.06
N VAL A 183 7.69 18.96 -9.52
CA VAL A 183 8.00 19.94 -10.56
C VAL A 183 8.57 19.26 -11.80
N GLY A 184 8.29 19.85 -12.97
CA GLY A 184 8.88 19.48 -14.25
C GLY A 184 8.00 19.91 -15.42
N ASP A 185 8.58 19.88 -16.63
CA ASP A 185 7.89 20.23 -17.89
C ASP A 185 7.45 18.95 -18.62
N GLY A 186 6.16 18.63 -18.54
CA GLY A 186 5.56 17.44 -19.15
C GLY A 186 5.90 16.10 -18.47
N LYS A 187 6.89 16.04 -17.58
CA LYS A 187 7.24 14.89 -16.74
C LYS A 187 7.98 15.33 -15.49
N VAL A 188 8.16 14.43 -14.52
CA VAL A 188 8.93 14.69 -13.30
C VAL A 188 10.38 15.09 -13.60
N GLU A 189 10.82 16.19 -12.98
CA GLU A 189 12.22 16.63 -12.94
C GLU A 189 12.73 16.87 -11.50
N GLY A 190 11.82 17.01 -10.54
CA GLY A 190 12.16 17.12 -9.13
C GLY A 190 10.97 17.17 -8.19
N VAL A 191 11.26 17.13 -6.90
CA VAL A 191 10.28 17.32 -5.83
C VAL A 191 10.64 18.57 -5.06
N LYS A 192 9.74 19.55 -5.03
CA LYS A 192 9.85 20.71 -4.16
C LYS A 192 9.43 20.31 -2.75
N VAL A 193 10.35 20.47 -1.80
CA VAL A 193 10.14 20.18 -0.39
C VAL A 193 10.33 21.44 0.45
N VAL A 194 9.77 21.43 1.64
CA VAL A 194 10.01 22.42 2.70
C VAL A 194 10.57 21.71 3.93
N GLU A 195 11.47 22.37 4.66
CA GLU A 195 11.92 21.86 5.94
C GLU A 195 10.79 21.93 6.97
N THR A 196 10.74 20.95 7.86
CA THR A 196 9.75 20.91 8.94
C THR A 196 10.42 20.80 10.30
N ARG A 197 9.77 21.34 11.33
CA ARG A 197 10.11 21.04 12.73
C ARG A 197 8.92 20.35 13.39
N LEU A 198 9.18 19.55 14.42
CA LEU A 198 8.10 19.01 15.23
C LEU A 198 7.54 20.10 16.15
N GLY A 199 6.25 20.40 15.99
CA GLY A 199 5.51 21.29 16.89
C GLY A 199 5.25 20.65 18.26
N GLU A 200 4.33 21.23 19.01
CA GLU A 200 3.93 20.68 20.31
C GLU A 200 3.22 19.32 20.16
N PRO A 201 3.35 18.42 21.15
CA PRO A 201 2.62 17.16 21.15
C PRO A 201 1.11 17.41 21.28
N ASP A 202 0.32 16.68 20.48
CA ASP A 202 -1.14 16.62 20.63
C ASP A 202 -1.54 15.88 21.93
N ALA A 203 -2.84 15.84 22.24
CA ALA A 203 -3.38 15.14 23.42
C ALA A 203 -3.07 13.62 23.44
N ARG A 204 -2.57 13.05 22.35
CA ARG A 204 -2.14 11.65 22.21
C ARG A 204 -0.61 11.53 22.16
N GLY A 205 0.12 12.60 22.46
CA GLY A 205 1.58 12.67 22.46
C GLY A 205 2.22 12.79 21.07
N ARG A 206 1.43 12.89 19.99
CA ARG A 206 1.96 12.95 18.63
C ARG A 206 2.28 14.39 18.24
N ARG A 207 3.50 14.61 17.78
CA ARG A 207 3.94 15.92 17.31
C ARG A 207 3.61 16.09 15.83
N SER A 208 2.95 17.20 15.50
CA SER A 208 2.66 17.54 14.10
C SER A 208 3.86 18.24 13.48
N PRO A 209 4.23 17.92 12.22
CA PRO A 209 5.27 18.65 11.53
C PRO A 209 4.76 20.04 11.12
N GLU A 210 5.53 21.08 11.44
CA GLU A 210 5.30 22.47 11.08
C GLU A 210 6.32 22.91 10.03
N PRO A 211 5.89 23.39 8.85
CA PRO A 211 6.79 23.93 7.83
C PRO A 211 7.59 25.13 8.34
N ILE A 212 8.85 25.24 7.92
CA ILE A 212 9.70 26.41 8.15
C ILE A 212 9.67 27.28 6.89
N PRO A 213 9.01 28.46 6.90
CA PRO A 213 8.93 29.32 5.71
C PRO A 213 10.30 29.73 5.18
N GLY A 214 10.47 29.74 3.85
CA GLY A 214 11.73 30.15 3.21
C GLY A 214 12.80 29.06 3.15
N SER A 215 12.49 27.84 3.59
CA SER A 215 13.39 26.67 3.55
C SER A 215 13.17 25.79 2.32
N GLU A 216 12.42 26.27 1.32
CA GLU A 216 12.04 25.46 0.18
C GLU A 216 13.26 25.10 -0.68
N GLU A 217 13.39 23.81 -1.02
CA GLU A 217 14.41 23.31 -1.93
C GLU A 217 13.82 22.33 -2.93
N ILE A 218 14.53 22.09 -4.03
CA ILE A 218 14.14 21.11 -5.05
C ILE A 218 15.11 19.93 -4.97
N ILE A 219 14.57 18.74 -4.74
CA ILE A 219 15.31 17.47 -4.83
C ILE A 219 15.18 16.97 -6.28
N PRO A 220 16.28 16.87 -7.05
CA PRO A 220 16.21 16.38 -8.42
C PRO A 220 15.72 14.92 -8.49
N ALA A 221 14.75 14.65 -9.35
CA ALA A 221 14.11 13.34 -9.48
C ALA A 221 13.71 13.08 -10.93
N GLU A 222 13.77 11.81 -11.35
CA GLU A 222 13.25 11.32 -12.64
C GLU A 222 12.12 10.32 -12.42
N ALA A 223 11.98 9.82 -11.19
CA ALA A 223 10.83 9.06 -10.73
C ALA A 223 10.51 9.42 -9.27
N VAL A 224 9.23 9.53 -8.95
CA VAL A 224 8.74 9.78 -7.60
C VAL A 224 7.79 8.67 -7.21
N VAL A 225 7.96 8.12 -6.01
CA VAL A 225 7.05 7.10 -5.46
C VAL A 225 6.34 7.67 -4.23
N ILE A 226 5.01 7.74 -4.28
CA ILE A 226 4.17 8.24 -3.18
C ILE A 226 3.82 7.08 -2.24
N ALA A 227 4.36 7.11 -1.02
CA ALA A 227 4.22 6.05 -0.01
C ALA A 227 3.66 6.60 1.32
N PHE A 228 2.59 7.40 1.25
CA PHE A 228 1.95 7.99 2.43
C PHE A 228 1.05 7.03 3.21
N GLY A 229 0.70 5.88 2.62
CA GLY A 229 -0.13 4.84 3.21
C GLY A 229 -1.51 4.73 2.54
N PHE A 230 -2.41 4.00 3.19
CA PHE A 230 -3.71 3.63 2.62
C PHE A 230 -4.86 4.02 3.53
N ARG A 231 -6.03 4.21 2.92
CA ARG A 231 -7.31 4.39 3.58
C ARG A 231 -8.22 3.20 3.26
N PRO A 232 -9.23 2.94 4.11
CA PRO A 232 -10.29 2.00 3.80
C PRO A 232 -10.91 2.24 2.42
N SER A 233 -11.30 1.15 1.77
CA SER A 233 -11.83 1.14 0.40
C SER A 233 -13.23 0.49 0.41
N PRO A 234 -14.25 1.15 0.97
CA PRO A 234 -15.59 0.58 1.01
C PRO A 234 -16.09 0.30 -0.40
N ALA A 235 -16.66 -0.88 -0.61
CA ALA A 235 -17.13 -1.27 -1.93
C ALA A 235 -18.47 -0.58 -2.25
N PRO A 236 -18.77 -0.27 -3.53
CA PRO A 236 -20.00 0.43 -3.91
C PRO A 236 -21.29 -0.27 -3.46
N TRP A 237 -21.26 -1.59 -3.31
CA TRP A 237 -22.41 -2.38 -2.88
C TRP A 237 -22.68 -2.33 -1.37
N PHE A 238 -21.81 -1.75 -0.54
CA PHE A 238 -21.99 -1.74 0.92
C PHE A 238 -23.35 -1.15 1.36
N GLU A 239 -23.78 -0.07 0.71
CA GLU A 239 -25.06 0.57 1.01
C GLU A 239 -26.25 -0.35 0.68
N GLN A 240 -26.21 -1.03 -0.47
CA GLN A 240 -27.26 -1.96 -0.91
C GLN A 240 -27.47 -3.10 0.09
N PHE A 241 -26.41 -3.56 0.76
CA PHE A 241 -26.46 -4.68 1.71
C PHE A 241 -26.46 -4.24 3.17
N THR A 242 -26.74 -2.97 3.46
CA THR A 242 -26.80 -2.45 4.84
C THR A 242 -25.51 -2.73 5.61
N ILE A 243 -24.36 -2.50 4.99
CA ILE A 243 -23.03 -2.63 5.63
C ILE A 243 -22.57 -1.25 6.07
N SER A 244 -22.56 -1.03 7.38
CA SER A 244 -22.21 0.26 7.97
C SER A 244 -20.70 0.49 8.00
N THR A 245 -20.28 1.73 7.80
CA THR A 245 -18.89 2.16 7.99
C THR A 245 -18.77 3.29 9.01
N ASP A 246 -17.61 3.41 9.65
CA ASP A 246 -17.32 4.52 10.55
C ASP A 246 -16.94 5.81 9.77
N SER A 247 -16.65 6.90 10.48
CA SER A 247 -16.28 8.17 9.88
C SER A 247 -14.98 8.14 9.06
N GLN A 248 -14.21 7.05 9.12
CA GLN A 248 -12.99 6.83 8.34
C GLN A 248 -13.19 5.83 7.20
N GLY A 249 -14.42 5.32 7.01
CA GLY A 249 -14.77 4.34 5.98
C GLY A 249 -14.43 2.89 6.34
N ARG A 250 -14.08 2.59 7.60
CA ARG A 250 -13.85 1.20 8.05
C ARG A 250 -15.19 0.51 8.28
N VAL A 251 -15.29 -0.75 7.90
CA VAL A 251 -16.49 -1.56 8.19
C VAL A 251 -16.68 -1.67 9.71
N VAL A 252 -17.91 -1.43 10.17
CA VAL A 252 -18.28 -1.60 11.58
C VAL A 252 -18.59 -3.08 11.82
N ALA A 253 -17.66 -3.78 12.45
CA ALA A 253 -17.74 -5.20 12.79
C ALA A 253 -17.24 -5.43 14.23
N PRO A 254 -18.08 -5.22 15.25
CA PRO A 254 -17.66 -5.26 16.65
C PRO A 254 -17.22 -6.66 17.08
N GLU A 255 -16.12 -6.75 17.84
CA GLU A 255 -15.70 -7.99 18.48
C GLU A 255 -16.67 -8.43 19.59
N GLN A 256 -17.23 -7.46 20.33
CA GLN A 256 -18.20 -7.69 21.40
C GLN A 256 -19.63 -7.64 20.83
N ALA A 257 -20.06 -8.73 20.22
CA ALA A 257 -21.42 -8.95 19.73
C ALA A 257 -21.83 -10.42 19.93
N GLN A 258 -23.12 -10.74 19.72
CA GLN A 258 -23.62 -12.12 19.78
C GLN A 258 -22.81 -13.03 18.84
N TYR A 259 -22.56 -12.56 17.62
CA TYR A 259 -21.63 -13.16 16.68
C TYR A 259 -20.47 -12.18 16.46
N LYS A 260 -19.26 -12.57 16.86
CA LYS A 260 -18.08 -11.70 16.78
C LYS A 260 -17.80 -11.29 15.34
N HIS A 261 -17.46 -10.02 15.12
CA HIS A 261 -17.12 -9.46 13.81
C HIS A 261 -18.26 -9.51 12.78
N GLN A 262 -19.50 -9.72 13.23
CA GLN A 262 -20.66 -9.58 12.38
C GLN A 262 -20.88 -8.10 12.07
N THR A 263 -21.15 -7.80 10.80
CA THR A 263 -21.49 -6.44 10.36
C THR A 263 -22.95 -6.12 10.69
N SER A 264 -23.44 -4.96 10.26
CA SER A 264 -24.88 -4.66 10.32
C SER A 264 -25.75 -5.56 9.42
N ASN A 265 -25.15 -6.32 8.50
CA ASN A 265 -25.82 -7.38 7.76
C ASN A 265 -25.64 -8.73 8.48
N PRO A 266 -26.73 -9.48 8.76
CA PRO A 266 -26.66 -10.71 9.56
C PRO A 266 -25.87 -11.85 8.91
N LYS A 267 -25.71 -11.85 7.57
CA LYS A 267 -24.93 -12.88 6.85
C LYS A 267 -23.46 -12.49 6.63
N ILE A 268 -23.05 -11.26 6.93
CA ILE A 268 -21.74 -10.73 6.54
C ILE A 268 -20.89 -10.39 7.77
N PHE A 269 -19.63 -10.81 7.72
CA PHE A 269 -18.58 -10.58 8.71
C PHE A 269 -17.39 -9.82 8.08
N ALA A 270 -16.59 -9.11 8.88
CA ALA A 270 -15.41 -8.36 8.40
C ALA A 270 -14.32 -8.19 9.46
#